data_AF-A0A420VUM5-F1
#
_entry.id   AF-A0A420VUM5-F1
#
_cell.length_a   1.000
_cell.length_b   1.000
_cell.length_c   1.000
_cell.angle_alpha   90.00
_cell.angle_beta   90.00
_cell.angle_gamma   90.00
#
_symmetry.space_group_name_H-M   'P 1'
#
loop_
_entity.id
_entity.type
_entity.pdbx_description
1 polymer ?
#
loop_
_entity_poly.entity_id
_entity_poly.type
_entity_poly.pdbx_seq_one_letter_code
_entity_poly.pdbx_strand_id
1 'polypeptide(L)' 'MEHIQVNRKKIEQWLAEGYDVLQEGKLLKVEGDLPEFLEQFDDEAEPKTYLLKELVTWPEEELKKL' A
#
# COMPACT_ATOMS: atom_id res chain seq x y z
N MET A 1 13.17 2.83 -14.47
CA MET A 1 12.49 2.03 -13.44
C MET A 1 11.01 2.19 -13.70
N GLU A 2 10.27 1.11 -13.90
CA GLU A 2 8.83 1.18 -14.19
C GLU A 2 8.09 1.68 -12.95
N HIS A 3 7.56 2.90 -12.99
CA HIS A 3 6.63 3.37 -11.97
C HIS A 3 5.40 2.48 -12.04
N ILE A 4 5.17 1.68 -11.00
CA ILE A 4 3.96 0.86 -10.91
C ILE A 4 2.80 1.83 -10.75
N GLN A 5 2.11 2.13 -11.86
CA GLN A 5 0.95 3.00 -11.81
C GLN A 5 -0.12 2.30 -10.95
N VAL A 6 -0.31 2.80 -9.73
CA VAL A 6 -1.28 2.29 -8.77
C VAL A 6 -2.65 2.75 -9.23
N ASN A 7 -3.58 1.81 -9.39
CA ASN A 7 -4.97 2.12 -9.69
C ASN A 7 -5.87 1.27 -8.80
N ARG A 8 -7.11 1.70 -8.63
CA ARG A 8 -8.08 1.02 -7.75
C ARG A 8 -8.21 -0.46 -8.10
N LYS A 9 -8.30 -0.79 -9.39
CA LYS A 9 -8.41 -2.18 -9.86
C LYS A 9 -7.23 -3.05 -9.43
N LYS A 10 -5.99 -2.55 -9.52
CA LYS A 10 -4.80 -3.24 -9.04
C LYS A 10 -4.82 -3.41 -7.52
N ILE A 11 -5.21 -2.37 -6.79
CA ILE A 11 -5.34 -2.45 -5.33
C ILE A 11 -6.35 -3.52 -4.94
N GLU A 12 -7.52 -3.56 -5.59
CA GLU A 12 -8.54 -4.59 -5.37
C GLU A 12 -8.01 -5.99 -5.70
N GLN A 13 -7.24 -6.14 -6.78
CA GLN A 13 -6.57 -7.41 -7.09
C GLN A 13 -5.59 -7.81 -5.98
N TRP A 14 -4.76 -6.89 -5.50
CA TRP A 14 -3.79 -7.17 -4.45
C TRP A 14 -4.47 -7.54 -3.13
N LEU A 15 -5.55 -6.85 -2.76
CA LEU A 15 -6.39 -7.23 -1.63
C LEU A 15 -6.97 -8.64 -1.79
N ALA A 16 -7.44 -8.98 -3.01
CA ALA A 16 -7.94 -10.32 -3.31
C ALA A 16 -6.86 -11.40 -3.30
N GLU A 17 -5.61 -11.05 -3.65
CA GLU A 17 -4.44 -11.92 -3.54
C GLU A 17 -3.93 -12.08 -2.09
N GLY A 18 -4.50 -11.31 -1.15
CA GLY A 18 -4.15 -11.33 0.27
C GLY A 18 -2.93 -10.47 0.62
N TYR A 19 -2.72 -9.37 -0.10
CA TYR A 19 -1.79 -8.31 0.31
C TYR A 19 -2.53 -7.27 1.15
N ASP A 20 -1.81 -6.65 2.08
CA ASP A 20 -2.37 -5.66 3.00
C ASP A 20 -1.74 -4.28 2.80
N VAL A 21 -0.47 -4.24 2.38
CA VAL A 21 0.36 -3.03 2.38
C VAL A 21 1.07 -2.85 1.04
N LEU A 22 1.17 -1.59 0.60
CA LEU A 22 2.02 -1.14 -0.49
C LEU A 22 3.11 -0.20 0.06
N GLN A 23 4.37 -0.58 -0.12
CA GLN A 23 5.53 0.21 0.31
C GLN A 23 6.47 0.41 -0.88
N GLU A 24 6.64 1.66 -1.33
CA GLU A 24 7.49 1.99 -2.51
C GLU A 24 7.24 1.08 -3.74
N GLY A 25 5.98 0.78 -4.04
CA GLY A 25 5.62 -0.11 -5.15
C GLY A 25 5.81 -1.60 -4.87
N LYS A 26 6.28 -2.00 -3.68
CA LYS A 26 6.33 -3.39 -3.22
C LYS A 26 5.09 -3.74 -2.42
N LEU A 27 4.53 -4.90 -2.71
CA LEU A 27 3.37 -5.43 -2.00
C LEU A 27 3.84 -6.33 -0.86
N LEU A 28 3.29 -6.09 0.32
CA LEU A 28 3.61 -6.82 1.54
C LEU A 28 2.33 -7.46 2.07
N LYS A 29 2.44 -8.75 2.41
CA LYS A 29 1.41 -9.49 3.13
C LYS A 29 1.74 -9.40 4.61
N VAL A 30 0.80 -8.90 5.41
CA VAL A 30 1.05 -8.77 6.85
C VAL A 30 0.42 -9.96 7.53
N GLU A 31 1.24 -10.95 7.85
CA GLU A 31 0.82 -12.10 8.63
C GLU A 31 0.83 -11.74 10.12
N GLY A 32 -0.23 -11.10 10.61
CA GLY A 32 -0.36 -10.69 12.00
C GLY A 32 -1.17 -9.41 12.20
N ASP A 33 -0.89 -8.70 13.29
CA ASP A 33 -1.50 -7.41 13.59
C ASP A 33 -0.92 -6.31 12.70
N LEU A 34 -1.69 -5.91 11.70
CA LEU A 34 -1.39 -4.82 10.79
C LEU A 34 -0.99 -3.51 11.49
N PRO A 35 -1.62 -3.07 12.60
CA PRO A 35 -1.20 -1.86 13.31
C PRO A 35 0.23 -1.96 13.84
N GLU A 36 0.59 -3.09 14.47
CA GLU A 36 1.93 -3.33 15.03
C GLU A 36 3.00 -3.38 13.91
N PHE A 37 2.64 -3.92 12.74
CA PHE A 37 3.50 -3.85 11.56
C PHE A 37 3.74 -2.39 11.13
N LEU A 38 2.70 -1.56 11.08
CA LEU A 38 2.81 -0.16 10.69
C LEU A 38 3.58 0.69 11.71
N GLU A 39 3.49 0.37 13.00
CA GLU A 39 4.26 1.05 14.06
C GLU A 39 5.78 0.96 13.83
N GLN A 40 6.26 -0.06 13.11
CA GLN A 40 7.67 -0.18 12.72
C GLN A 40 8.08 0.77 11.58
N PHE A 41 7.09 1.40 10.92
CA PHE A 41 7.27 2.36 9.85
C PHE A 41 6.79 3.78 10.24
N ASP A 42 6.55 4.01 11.54
CA ASP A 42 6.12 5.32 12.09
C ASP A 42 7.27 6.34 12.14
N ASP A 43 8.52 5.87 12.03
CA ASP A 43 9.68 6.74 11.82
C ASP A 43 9.53 7.41 10.44
N GLU A 44 9.47 8.74 10.41
CA GLU A 44 9.40 9.65 9.24
C GLU A 44 10.48 9.40 8.14
N ALA A 45 11.28 8.34 8.25
CA ALA A 45 12.20 7.86 7.26
C ALA A 45 11.46 7.05 6.18
N GLU A 46 11.62 7.47 4.93
CA GLU A 46 11.29 6.69 3.75
C GLU A 46 11.76 5.23 3.93
N PRO A 47 10.93 4.24 3.59
CA PRO A 47 9.86 4.28 2.58
C PRO A 47 8.43 4.58 3.09
N LYS A 48 7.68 5.39 2.33
CA LYS A 48 6.24 5.61 2.58
C LYS A 48 5.45 4.32 2.45
N THR A 49 4.78 3.95 3.53
CA THR A 49 4.00 2.72 3.66
C THR A 49 2.51 3.08 3.62
N TYR A 50 1.77 2.44 2.72
CA TYR A 50 0.35 2.69 2.51
C TYR A 50 -0.46 1.42 2.65
N LEU A 51 -1.58 1.49 3.36
CA LEU A 51 -2.51 0.38 3.47
C LEU A 51 -3.35 0.24 2.21
N LEU A 52 -3.39 -0.96 1.62
CA LEU A 52 -4.20 -1.22 0.43
C LEU A 52 -5.68 -0.96 0.67
N LYS A 53 -6.19 -1.33 1.85
CA LYS A 53 -7.56 -1.05 2.29
C LYS A 53 -7.89 0.44 2.41
N GLU A 54 -6.88 1.29 2.58
CA GLU A 54 -7.05 2.75 2.56
C GLU A 54 -6.87 3.28 1.14
N LEU A 55 -5.83 2.83 0.43
CA LEU A 55 -5.59 3.22 -0.96
C LEU A 55 -6.80 2.95 -1.87
N VAL A 56 -7.56 1.87 -1.63
CA VAL A 56 -8.78 1.60 -2.41
C VAL A 56 -9.84 2.70 -2.23
N THR A 57 -9.89 3.34 -1.07
CA THR A 57 -10.82 4.44 -0.76
C THR A 57 -10.29 5.78 -1.23
N TRP A 58 -9.00 5.89 -1.55
CA TRP A 58 -8.40 7.12 -2.03
C TRP A 58 -8.93 7.50 -3.42
N PRO A 59 -8.99 8.81 -3.73
CA PRO A 59 -9.35 9.27 -5.06
C PRO A 59 -8.25 8.95 -6.08
N GLU A 60 -8.64 8.73 -7.33
CA GLU A 60 -7.70 8.37 -8.41
C GLU A 60 -6.60 9.40 -8.63
N GLU A 61 -6.85 10.69 -8.34
CA GLU A 61 -5.85 11.75 -8.43
C GLU A 61 -4.71 11.57 -7.44
N GLU A 62 -5.01 11.08 -6.22
CA GLU A 62 -3.98 10.80 -5.22
C GLU A 62 -3.24 9.50 -5.55
N LEU A 63 -3.96 8.49 -6.05
CA LEU A 63 -3.34 7.24 -6.53
C LEU A 63 -2.34 7.48 -7.68
N LYS A 64 -2.59 8.48 -8.52
CA LYS A 64 -1.66 8.88 -9.60
C LYS A 64 -0.37 9.55 -9.11
N LYS A 65 -0.32 9.99 -7.85
CA LYS A 65 0.87 10.61 -7.25
C LYS A 65 1.81 9.59 -6.61
N LEU A 66 1.40 8.32 -6.53
CA LEU A 66 2.19 7.18 -6.06
C LEU A 66 2.92 6.52 -7.23
#